data_AF-A0A7C8ZJ13-F1
#
_entry.id   AF-A0A7C8ZJ13-F1
#
_cell.length_a   1.000
_cell.length_b   1.000
_cell.length_c   1.000
_cell.angle_alpha   90.00
_cell.angle_beta   90.00
_cell.angle_gamma   90.00
#
_symmetry.space_group_name_H-M   'P 1'
#
loop_
_entity.id
_entity.type
_entity.pdbx_description
1 polymer ?
#
loop_
_entity_poly.entity_id
_entity_poly.type
_entity_poly.pdbx_seq_one_letter_code
_entity_poly.pdbx_strand_id
1 'polypeptide(L)'
;EALLRRMNRYGLLDEGQNKLDYVLALTVENFLERRLQTLVFKSGMAKSIHHARVLIRQRHIRVGRQVVNVPSFMVRVDSQKHIDFSLTSPFGGGRPGRVKRKN
;
A
#
# COMPACT_ATOMS: atom_id res chain seq x y z
N GLU A 1 11.60 7.47 22.72
CA GLU A 1 11.81 7.91 21.32
C GLU A 1 11.55 6.86 20.24
N ALA A 2 12.05 5.62 20.38
CA ALA A 2 11.96 4.61 19.32
C ALA A 2 10.53 4.28 18.83
N LEU A 3 9.55 4.29 19.74
CA LEU A 3 8.14 4.05 19.39
C LEU A 3 7.58 5.15 18.49
N LEU A 4 7.72 6.42 18.90
CA LEU A 4 7.24 7.58 18.14
C LEU A 4 7.86 7.63 16.74
N ARG A 5 9.18 7.37 16.62
CA ARG A 5 9.85 7.28 15.31
C ARG A 5 9.24 6.19 14.41
N ARG A 6 8.83 5.06 14.97
CA ARG A 6 8.18 3.97 14.21
C ARG A 6 6.77 4.37 13.77
N MET A 7 6.00 5.02 14.65
CA MET A 7 4.65 5.50 14.34
C MET A 7 4.68 6.55 13.20
N ASN A 8 5.61 7.51 13.26
CA ASN A 8 5.77 8.53 12.23
C ASN A 8 6.21 7.92 10.89
N ARG A 9 7.10 6.91 10.90
CA ARG A 9 7.54 6.21 9.68
C ARG A 9 6.38 5.50 8.95
N TYR A 10 5.42 4.99 9.70
CA TYR A 10 4.21 4.38 9.14
C TYR A 10 3.10 5.39 8.88
N GLY A 11 3.25 6.65 9.26
CA GLY A 11 2.24 7.69 9.08
C GLY A 11 0.99 7.43 9.92
N LEU A 12 1.16 6.86 11.12
CA LEU A 12 0.06 6.65 12.08
C LEU A 12 -0.17 7.88 12.96
N LEU A 13 0.86 8.71 13.12
CA LEU A 13 0.79 10.01 13.81
C LEU A 13 1.16 11.11 12.82
N ASP A 14 0.60 12.28 13.03
CA ASP A 14 0.94 13.49 12.28
C ASP A 14 2.22 14.15 12.83
N GLU A 15 2.90 14.99 12.05
CA GLU A 15 4.22 15.56 12.38
C GLU A 15 4.20 16.40 13.67
N GLY A 16 3.05 16.99 14.02
CA GLY A 16 2.83 17.74 15.26
C GLY A 16 2.50 16.89 16.49
N GLN A 17 2.23 15.59 16.34
CA GLN A 17 1.70 14.72 17.40
C GLN A 17 2.79 13.86 18.06
N ASN A 18 3.87 14.47 18.53
CA ASN A 18 5.03 13.76 19.10
C ASN A 18 4.94 13.47 20.61
N LYS A 19 3.73 13.39 21.19
CA LYS A 19 3.49 13.02 22.59
C LYS A 19 2.90 11.61 22.70
N LEU A 20 3.18 10.93 23.81
CA LEU A 20 2.70 9.56 24.05
C LEU A 20 1.17 9.48 24.18
N ASP A 21 0.52 10.55 24.64
CA ASP A 21 -0.95 10.59 24.78
C ASP A 21 -1.66 10.36 23.44
N TYR A 22 -1.09 10.83 22.33
CA TYR A 22 -1.65 10.59 20.99
C TYR A 22 -1.55 9.14 20.55
N VAL A 23 -0.57 8.38 21.07
CA VAL A 23 -0.46 6.94 20.79
C VAL A 23 -1.64 6.19 21.42
N LEU A 24 -2.06 6.60 22.61
CA LEU A 24 -3.21 5.99 23.30
C LEU A 24 -4.54 6.31 22.63
N ALA A 25 -4.62 7.44 21.92
CA ALA A 25 -5.79 7.87 21.17
C ALA A 25 -5.92 7.23 19.78
N LEU A 26 -4.99 6.37 19.35
CA LEU A 26 -5.02 5.73 18.03
C LEU A 26 -6.23 4.80 17.89
N THR A 27 -6.95 4.94 16.78
CA THR A 27 -8.08 4.07 16.44
C THR A 27 -7.64 2.96 15.50
N VAL A 28 -8.45 1.90 15.43
CA VAL A 28 -8.24 0.78 14.48
C VAL A 28 -8.27 1.28 13.03
N GLU A 29 -9.06 2.32 12.76
CA GLU A 29 -9.19 2.93 11.44
C GLU A 29 -7.84 3.48 10.96
N ASN A 30 -7.06 4.15 11.82
CA ASN A 30 -5.73 4.64 11.47
C ASN A 30 -4.83 3.51 10.93
N PHE A 31 -4.89 2.32 11.54
CA PHE A 31 -4.13 1.16 11.07
C PHE A 31 -4.67 0.58 9.76
N LEU A 32 -6.00 0.53 9.62
CA LEU A 32 -6.63 0.03 8.40
C LEU A 32 -6.33 0.92 7.19
N GLU A 33 -6.26 2.24 7.38
CA GLU A 33 -5.95 3.19 6.32
C GLU A 33 -4.53 3.02 5.76
N ARG A 34 -3.57 2.59 6.58
CA ARG A 34 -2.16 2.39 6.20
C ARG A 34 -1.88 1.06 5.47
N ARG A 35 -2.91 0.24 5.23
CA ARG A 35 -2.76 -1.01 4.47
C ARG A 35 -2.53 -0.73 2.99
N LEU A 36 -1.77 -1.58 2.32
CA LEU A 36 -1.56 -1.49 0.88
C LEU A 36 -2.88 -1.56 0.12
N GLN A 37 -3.83 -2.38 0.59
CA GLN A 37 -5.16 -2.50 -0.01
C GLN A 37 -5.93 -1.17 -0.04
N THR A 38 -5.96 -0.43 1.08
CA THR A 38 -6.67 0.84 1.19
C THR A 38 -5.94 1.95 0.45
N LEU A 39 -4.60 1.98 0.54
CA LEU A 39 -3.79 2.97 -0.16
C LEU A 39 -3.91 2.82 -1.68
N VAL A 40 -3.87 1.61 -2.22
CA VAL A 40 -4.03 1.37 -3.66
C VAL A 40 -5.41 1.83 -4.16
N PHE A 41 -6.45 1.64 -3.35
CA PHE A 41 -7.79 2.16 -3.66
C PHE A 41 -7.84 3.69 -3.59
N LYS A 42 -7.33 4.30 -2.51
CA LYS A 42 -7.29 5.76 -2.34
C LYS A 42 -6.44 6.46 -3.42
N SER A 43 -5.39 5.81 -3.92
CA SER A 43 -4.57 6.29 -5.03
C SER A 43 -5.21 6.17 -6.41
N GLY A 44 -6.44 5.64 -6.51
CA GLY A 44 -7.17 5.53 -7.79
C GLY A 44 -6.70 4.42 -8.73
N MET A 45 -5.73 3.59 -8.33
CA MET A 45 -5.24 2.47 -9.15
C MET A 45 -6.25 1.32 -9.27
N ALA A 46 -7.19 1.22 -8.33
CA ALA A 46 -8.21 0.19 -8.30
C ALA A 46 -9.61 0.80 -8.20
N LYS A 47 -10.55 0.21 -8.94
CA LYS A 47 -11.98 0.61 -8.94
C LYS A 47 -12.69 0.39 -7.59
N SER A 48 -12.22 -0.58 -6.79
CA SER A 48 -12.82 -0.91 -5.49
C SER A 48 -11.78 -1.52 -4.54
N ILE A 49 -12.12 -1.57 -3.25
CA ILE A 49 -11.29 -2.19 -2.21
C ILE A 49 -11.06 -3.69 -2.49
N HIS A 50 -12.04 -4.38 -3.07
CA HIS A 50 -11.91 -5.79 -3.47
C HIS A 50 -11.02 -5.95 -4.70
N HIS A 51 -11.14 -5.04 -5.67
CA HIS A 51 -10.29 -5.02 -6.85
C HIS A 51 -8.82 -4.79 -6.47
N ALA A 52 -8.54 -3.86 -5.56
CA ALA A 52 -7.18 -3.63 -5.03
C ALA A 52 -6.58 -4.92 -4.45
N ARG A 53 -7.37 -5.67 -3.67
CA ARG A 53 -6.92 -6.93 -3.06
C ARG A 53 -6.50 -7.97 -4.11
N VAL A 54 -7.27 -8.11 -5.19
CA VAL A 54 -6.95 -9.02 -6.29
C VAL A 54 -5.69 -8.58 -7.03
N LEU A 55 -5.57 -7.28 -7.35
CA LEU A 55 -4.37 -6.75 -8.03
C LEU A 55 -3.09 -7.02 -7.24
N ILE A 56 -3.11 -6.78 -5.93
CA ILE A 56 -1.97 -7.05 -5.04
C ILE A 56 -1.66 -8.55 -5.06
N ARG A 57 -2.67 -9.40 -4.82
CA ARG A 57 -2.45 -10.85 -4.73
C ARG A 57 -1.91 -11.45 -6.02
N GLN A 58 -2.34 -10.92 -7.16
CA GLN A 58 -1.89 -11.32 -8.50
C GLN A 58 -0.54 -10.71 -8.92
N ARG A 59 0.18 -10.07 -7.99
CA ARG A 59 1.52 -9.51 -8.22
C ARG A 59 1.54 -8.37 -9.26
N HIS A 60 0.44 -7.64 -9.40
CA HIS A 60 0.36 -6.49 -10.31
C HIS A 60 0.93 -5.21 -9.71
N ILE A 61 1.14 -5.14 -8.40
CA ILE A 61 1.55 -3.91 -7.70
C ILE A 61 2.94 -4.09 -7.11
N ARG A 62 3.76 -3.04 -7.25
CA ARG A 62 5.06 -2.92 -6.59
C ARG A 62 5.04 -1.75 -5.60
N VAL A 63 5.86 -1.87 -4.57
CA VAL A 63 6.15 -0.80 -3.62
C VAL A 63 7.66 -0.56 -3.66
N GLY A 64 8.08 0.59 -4.19
CA GLY A 64 9.48 0.84 -4.50
C GLY A 64 10.00 -0.15 -5.55
N ARG A 65 11.04 -0.90 -5.18
CA ARG A 65 11.67 -1.90 -6.07
C ARG A 65 11.04 -3.29 -5.96
N GLN A 66 10.22 -3.55 -4.95
CA GLN A 66 9.72 -4.88 -4.64
C GLN A 66 8.27 -5.07 -5.07
N VAL A 67 7.97 -6.21 -5.71
CA VAL A 67 6.59 -6.62 -5.98
C VAL A 67 5.99 -7.19 -4.69
N VAL A 68 4.90 -6.59 -4.22
CA VAL A 68 4.24 -6.97 -2.96
C VAL A 68 2.97 -7.75 -3.28
N ASN A 69 2.86 -8.96 -2.73
CA ASN A 69 1.71 -9.86 -2.93
C ASN A 69 0.80 -10.01 -1.70
N VAL A 70 1.01 -9.20 -0.67
CA VAL A 70 0.30 -9.23 0.62
C VAL A 70 -0.56 -7.96 0.78
N PRO A 71 -1.89 -8.05 0.77
CA PRO A 71 -2.78 -6.88 0.92
C PRO A 71 -2.74 -6.22 2.30
N SER A 72 -2.37 -6.98 3.34
CA SER A 72 -2.21 -6.49 4.72
C SER A 72 -0.88 -5.77 4.96
N PHE A 73 -0.06 -5.58 3.92
CA PHE A 73 1.23 -4.89 4.06
C PHE A 73 1.02 -3.45 4.53
N MET A 74 1.70 -3.06 5.62
CA MET A 74 1.65 -1.70 6.15
C MET A 74 2.68 -0.83 5.45
N VAL A 75 2.22 0.18 4.73
CA VAL A 75 3.09 0.98 3.86
C VAL A 75 3.74 2.11 4.63
N ARG A 76 5.05 2.26 4.48
CA ARG A 76 5.82 3.39 5.00
C ARG A 76 5.52 4.66 4.22
N VAL A 77 5.55 5.82 4.88
CA VAL A 77 5.28 7.12 4.26
C VAL A 77 6.20 7.36 3.04
N ASP A 78 7.50 7.10 3.18
CA ASP A 78 8.49 7.28 2.10
C ASP A 78 8.20 6.38 0.88
N SER A 79 7.71 5.17 1.13
CA SER A 79 7.43 4.19 0.08
C SER A 79 6.09 4.42 -0.61
N GLN A 80 5.20 5.22 -0.01
CA GLN A 80 3.87 5.50 -0.54
C GLN A 80 3.92 6.21 -1.90
N LYS A 81 4.91 7.08 -2.12
CA LYS A 81 5.15 7.75 -3.41
C LYS A 81 5.57 6.78 -4.52
N HIS A 82 6.00 5.58 -4.16
CA HIS A 82 6.57 4.59 -5.07
C HIS A 82 5.65 3.37 -5.22
N ILE A 83 4.34 3.55 -5.05
CA ILE A 83 3.36 2.50 -5.32
C ILE A 83 2.93 2.64 -6.78
N ASP A 84 3.33 1.68 -7.61
CA ASP A 84 2.99 1.64 -9.02
C ASP A 84 2.60 0.21 -9.43
N PHE A 85 2.14 0.07 -10.68
CA PHE A 85 2.09 -1.24 -11.32
C PHE A 85 3.49 -1.83 -11.51
N SER A 86 3.58 -3.14 -11.37
CA SER A 86 4.82 -3.87 -11.66
C SER A 86 5.14 -3.80 -13.15
N LEU A 87 6.40 -3.51 -13.49
CA LEU A 87 6.90 -3.49 -14.87
C LEU A 87 6.74 -4.85 -15.57
N THR A 88 6.78 -5.94 -14.81
CA THR A 88 6.55 -7.29 -15.33
C THR A 88 5.08 -7.57 -15.64
N SER A 89 4.17 -6.76 -15.11
CA SER A 89 2.76 -6.97 -15.28
C SER A 89 2.24 -6.35 -16.59
N PRO A 90 1.13 -6.86 -17.15
CA PRO A 90 0.51 -6.26 -18.33
C PRO A 90 0.14 -4.79 -18.15
N PHE A 91 -0.17 -4.37 -16.92
CA PHE A 91 -0.51 -2.97 -16.60
C PHE A 91 0.70 -2.04 -16.55
N GLY A 92 1.90 -2.58 -16.35
CA GLY A 92 3.16 -1.83 -16.34
C GLY A 92 3.94 -1.90 -17.65
N GLY A 93 3.30 -2.29 -18.76
CA GLY A 93 3.93 -2.45 -20.07
C GLY A 93 4.55 -3.84 -20.33
N GLY A 94 4.38 -4.79 -19.41
CA GLY A 94 4.82 -6.17 -19.58
C GLY A 94 4.00 -6.95 -20.61
N ARG A 95 4.50 -8.13 -20.99
CA ARG A 95 3.83 -9.01 -21.96
C ARG A 95 2.40 -9.33 -21.52
N PRO A 96 1.40 -9.29 -22.44
CA PRO A 96 0.04 -9.71 -22.14
C PRO A 96 -0.03 -11.12 -21.52
N GLY A 97 -0.94 -11.28 -20.55
CA GLY A 97 -1.16 -12.54 -19.85
C GLY A 97 -1.66 -13.67 -20.76
N ARG A 98 -1.56 -14.91 -20.29
CA ARG A 98 -1.90 -16.13 -21.05
C ARG A 98 -3.28 -16.07 -21.71
N VAL A 99 -4.31 -15.59 -21.00
CA VAL A 99 -5.69 -15.53 -21.52
C VAL A 99 -5.79 -14.63 -22.75
N LYS A 100 -5.20 -13.43 -22.73
CA LYS A 100 -5.18 -12.51 -23.88
C LYS A 100 -4.31 -13.01 -25.04
N ARG A 101 -3.38 -13.93 -24.80
CA ARG A 101 -2.55 -14.55 -25.85
C ARG A 101 -3.19 -15.76 -26.50
N LYS A 102 -4.16 -16.39 -25.83
CA LYS A 102 -4.86 -17.58 -26.34
C LYS A 102 -6.01 -17.17 -27.27
N ASN A 103 -6.70 -16.08 -26.93
CA ASN A 103 -7.76 -15.47 -27.72
C ASN A 103 -7.17 -14.56 -28.79
#